data_AF-A0A6B3GYR7-F1
#
_entry.id   AF-A0A6B3GYR7-F1
#
_cell.length_a   1.000
_cell.length_b   1.000
_cell.length_c   1.000
_cell.angle_alpha   90.00
_cell.angle_beta   90.00
_cell.angle_gamma   90.00
#
_symmetry.space_group_name_H-M   'P 1'
#
loop_
_entity.id
_entity.type
_entity.pdbx_description
1 polymer ?
#
loop_
_entity_poly.entity_id
_entity_poly.type
_entity_poly.pdbx_seq_one_letter_code
_entity_poly.pdbx_strand_id
1 'polypeptide(L)'
;MTDPYPFIAGLPKAELHVHHVGSASPRIVAELAARHPDSKVPTDPEALADYFTFTDFAHFIEVYLSVVDLVRTPEDVRLLTFEVARDMARQNIRYAELTVTPYSSTRRGIPEVGFMEAIEDARKAAEAELGVVLRWCFDIPG
;
A
#
# COMPACT_ATOMS: atom_id res chain seq x y z
N MET A 1 -13.57 -16.48 29.23
CA MET A 1 -13.54 -16.67 27.76
C MET A 1 -12.12 -16.33 27.33
N THR A 2 -11.43 -17.22 26.61
CA THR A 2 -10.03 -16.98 26.20
C THR A 2 -10.00 -15.91 25.12
N ASP A 3 -9.01 -15.01 25.18
CA ASP A 3 -8.78 -14.00 24.16
C ASP A 3 -8.49 -14.67 22.80
N PRO A 4 -9.29 -14.41 21.74
CA PRO A 4 -9.06 -14.98 20.42
C PRO A 4 -7.89 -14.33 19.65
N TYR A 5 -7.37 -13.17 20.07
CA TYR A 5 -6.35 -12.43 19.30
C TYR A 5 -5.08 -13.24 18.98
N PRO A 6 -4.45 -13.97 19.93
CA PRO A 6 -3.26 -14.76 19.62
C PRO A 6 -3.52 -15.86 18.60
N PHE A 7 -4.70 -16.48 18.65
CA PHE A 7 -5.10 -17.48 17.67
C PHE A 7 -5.26 -16.87 16.28
N ILE A 8 -6.01 -15.77 16.15
CA ILE A 8 -6.23 -15.08 14.87
C ILE A 8 -4.90 -14.59 14.29
N ALA A 9 -4.05 -13.96 15.09
CA ALA A 9 -2.73 -13.48 14.67
C ALA A 9 -1.84 -14.64 14.18
N GLY A 10 -1.91 -15.80 14.83
CA GLY A 10 -1.12 -16.99 14.49
C GLY A 10 -1.58 -17.76 13.25
N LEU A 11 -2.78 -17.52 12.71
CA LEU A 11 -3.24 -18.23 11.50
C LEU A 11 -2.42 -17.82 10.26
N PRO A 12 -1.95 -18.75 9.41
CA PRO A 12 -1.44 -18.38 8.10
C PRO A 12 -2.61 -17.92 7.21
N LYS A 13 -2.45 -16.79 6.52
CA LYS A 13 -3.54 -16.15 5.75
C LYS A 13 -3.17 -15.97 4.28
N ALA A 14 -4.19 -15.98 3.44
CA ALA A 14 -4.13 -15.46 2.08
C ALA A 14 -5.08 -14.25 1.97
N GLU A 15 -4.62 -13.14 1.42
CA GLU A 15 -5.43 -11.94 1.22
C GLU A 15 -5.70 -11.72 -0.27
N LEU A 16 -6.95 -11.89 -0.68
CA LEU A 16 -7.32 -11.96 -2.10
C LEU A 16 -8.06 -10.72 -2.61
N HIS A 17 -8.34 -9.77 -1.70
CA HIS A 17 -8.93 -8.48 -2.03
C HIS A 17 -8.29 -7.41 -1.17
N VAL A 18 -7.30 -6.73 -1.74
CA VAL A 18 -6.59 -5.66 -1.06
C VAL A 18 -6.05 -4.68 -2.11
N HIS A 19 -6.32 -3.38 -1.92
CA HIS A 19 -5.90 -2.35 -2.85
C HIS A 19 -4.52 -1.85 -2.50
N HIS A 20 -3.61 -1.80 -3.48
CA HIS A 20 -2.21 -1.43 -3.28
C HIS A 20 -2.03 -0.14 -2.47
N VAL A 21 -2.57 0.98 -2.95
CA VAL A 21 -2.48 2.27 -2.25
C VAL A 21 -3.34 2.28 -0.97
N GLY A 22 -4.53 1.69 -1.01
CA GLY A 22 -5.45 1.64 0.13
C GLY A 22 -4.96 0.79 1.31
N SER A 23 -3.96 -0.07 1.09
CA SER A 23 -3.33 -0.90 2.12
C SER A 23 -2.14 -0.25 2.81
N ALA A 24 -1.75 0.96 2.40
CA ALA A 24 -0.66 1.70 3.03
C ALA A 24 -1.04 2.09 4.46
N SER A 25 -0.29 1.59 5.45
CA SER A 25 -0.46 2.01 6.84
C SER A 25 -0.07 3.49 7.03
N PRO A 26 -0.51 4.16 8.13
CA PRO A 26 -0.12 5.54 8.43
C PRO A 26 1.39 5.76 8.39
N ARG A 27 2.18 4.77 8.83
CA ARG A 27 3.65 4.82 8.74
C ARG A 27 4.13 4.92 7.28
N ILE A 28 3.57 4.11 6.38
CA ILE A 28 3.94 4.09 4.96
C ILE A 28 3.54 5.41 4.30
N VAL A 29 2.33 5.91 4.60
CA VAL A 29 1.85 7.18 4.07
C VAL A 29 2.69 8.35 4.56
N ALA A 30 3.10 8.37 5.83
CA ALA A 30 4.02 9.35 6.38
C ALA A 30 5.37 9.36 5.65
N GLU A 31 5.93 8.17 5.38
CA GLU A 31 7.21 8.01 4.67
C GLU A 31 7.11 8.50 3.21
N LEU A 32 6.01 8.17 2.52
CA LEU A 32 5.72 8.69 1.18
C LEU A 32 5.52 10.22 1.19
N ALA A 33 4.79 10.76 2.16
CA ALA A 33 4.56 12.19 2.30
C ALA A 33 5.87 12.96 2.56
N ALA A 34 6.78 12.39 3.36
CA ALA A 34 8.08 13.00 3.65
C ALA A 34 8.97 13.14 2.40
N ARG A 35 8.76 12.31 1.37
CA ARG A 35 9.46 12.39 0.08
C ARG A 35 8.93 13.51 -0.83
N HIS A 36 7.71 13.99 -0.54
CA HIS A 36 6.96 14.95 -1.35
C HIS A 36 6.44 16.11 -0.48
N PRO A 37 7.32 17.01 -0.02
CA PRO A 37 6.99 18.04 0.98
C PRO A 37 5.98 19.10 0.50
N ASP A 38 5.69 19.14 -0.80
CA ASP A 38 4.62 19.94 -1.40
C ASP A 38 3.21 19.32 -1.22
N SER A 39 3.13 18.07 -0.74
CA SER A 39 1.88 17.40 -0.43
C SER A 39 1.18 18.01 0.79
N LYS A 40 -0.16 17.91 0.81
CA LYS A 40 -0.99 18.26 1.97
C LYS A 40 -1.15 17.10 2.96
N VAL A 41 -0.67 15.90 2.61
CA VAL A 41 -0.79 14.72 3.47
C VAL A 41 0.19 14.86 4.63
N PRO A 42 -0.24 14.66 5.90
CA PRO A 42 0.65 14.74 7.04
C PRO A 42 1.83 13.76 6.96
N THR A 43 2.99 14.20 7.43
CA THR A 43 4.21 13.37 7.54
C THR A 43 4.35 12.69 8.91
N ASP A 44 3.47 13.01 9.84
CA ASP A 44 3.41 12.40 11.17
C ASP A 44 2.37 11.26 11.19
N PRO A 45 2.77 10.02 11.52
CA PRO A 45 1.85 8.90 11.66
C PRO A 45 0.71 9.13 12.65
N GLU A 46 0.93 9.90 13.73
CA GLU A 46 -0.14 10.21 14.69
C GLU A 46 -1.19 11.14 14.07
N ALA A 47 -0.75 12.22 13.41
CA ALA A 47 -1.65 13.10 12.65
C ALA A 47 -2.39 12.37 11.51
N LEU A 48 -1.82 11.30 10.95
CA LEU A 48 -2.48 10.49 9.93
C LEU A 48 -3.65 9.66 10.46
N ALA A 49 -3.64 9.31 11.76
CA ALA A 49 -4.80 8.64 12.37
C ALA A 49 -6.03 9.54 12.34
N ASP A 50 -5.87 10.83 12.64
CA ASP A 50 -6.92 11.83 12.54
C ASP A 50 -7.28 12.11 11.06
N TYR A 51 -6.28 12.18 10.19
CA TYR A 51 -6.46 12.39 8.73
C TYR A 51 -7.33 11.30 8.08
N PHE A 52 -7.28 10.07 8.59
CA PHE A 52 -8.09 8.95 8.12
C PHE A 52 -9.45 8.82 8.83
N THR A 53 -9.90 9.86 9.54
CA THR A 53 -11.27 9.92 10.06
C THR A 53 -12.21 10.45 8.98
N PHE A 54 -12.88 9.52 8.28
CA PHE A 54 -13.80 9.84 7.17
C PHE A 54 -15.18 10.28 7.67
N THR A 55 -15.81 11.21 6.93
CA THR A 55 -17.16 11.73 7.26
C THR A 55 -18.25 11.07 6.42
N ASP A 56 -17.92 10.72 5.19
CA ASP A 56 -18.75 10.00 4.24
C ASP A 56 -17.86 9.37 3.14
N PHE A 57 -18.50 8.73 2.16
CA PHE A 57 -17.79 8.10 1.05
C PHE A 57 -17.06 9.12 0.15
N ALA A 58 -17.63 10.31 -0.06
CA ALA A 58 -16.99 11.33 -0.89
C ALA A 58 -15.70 11.84 -0.23
N HIS A 59 -15.75 12.12 1.07
CA HIS A 59 -14.56 12.50 1.84
C HIS A 59 -13.52 11.37 1.87
N PHE A 60 -13.95 10.11 1.99
CA PHE A 60 -13.04 8.97 1.84
C PHE A 60 -12.31 8.99 0.48
N ILE A 61 -13.02 9.23 -0.62
CA ILE A 61 -12.40 9.30 -1.96
C ILE A 61 -11.42 10.48 -2.06
N GLU A 62 -11.76 11.65 -1.49
CA GLU A 62 -10.85 12.80 -1.45
C GLU A 62 -9.54 12.47 -0.72
N VAL A 63 -9.63 11.86 0.46
CA VAL A 63 -8.46 11.43 1.25
C VAL A 63 -7.70 10.31 0.56
N TYR A 64 -8.39 9.33 -0.04
CA TYR A 64 -7.75 8.27 -0.79
C TYR A 64 -6.94 8.82 -1.97
N LEU A 65 -7.53 9.72 -2.77
CA LEU A 65 -6.86 10.32 -3.91
C LEU A 65 -5.64 11.15 -3.51
N SER A 66 -5.67 11.82 -2.35
CA SER A 66 -4.50 12.56 -1.84
C SER A 66 -3.33 11.63 -1.51
N VAL A 67 -3.60 10.42 -1.02
CA VAL A 67 -2.58 9.39 -0.80
C VAL A 67 -2.08 8.80 -2.12
N VAL A 68 -2.97 8.58 -3.10
CA VAL A 68 -2.56 8.15 -4.45
C VAL A 68 -1.60 9.18 -5.07
N ASP A 69 -1.82 10.48 -4.86
CA ASP A 69 -0.97 11.57 -5.38
C ASP A 69 0.45 11.61 -4.76
N LEU A 70 0.72 10.83 -3.71
CA LEU A 70 2.08 10.65 -3.17
C LEU A 70 2.94 9.68 -3.98
N VAL A 71 2.34 8.84 -4.83
CA VAL A 71 3.09 7.86 -5.64
C VAL A 71 3.47 8.51 -6.97
N ARG A 72 4.67 9.08 -7.04
CA ARG A 72 5.10 9.94 -8.16
C ARG A 72 6.31 9.38 -8.94
N THR A 73 7.04 8.45 -8.35
CA THR A 73 8.27 7.88 -8.91
C THR A 73 8.26 6.35 -8.82
N PRO A 74 9.04 5.63 -9.66
CA PRO A 74 9.26 4.20 -9.50
C PRO A 74 9.73 3.81 -8.09
N GLU A 75 10.52 4.66 -7.45
CA GLU A 75 10.99 4.44 -6.08
C GLU A 75 9.83 4.49 -5.07
N ASP A 76 8.85 5.38 -5.26
CA ASP A 76 7.63 5.43 -4.42
C ASP A 76 6.80 4.16 -4.59
N VAL A 77 6.67 3.69 -5.83
CA VAL A 77 5.96 2.44 -6.15
C VAL A 77 6.62 1.27 -5.43
N ARG A 78 7.94 1.15 -5.55
CA ARG A 78 8.73 0.10 -4.89
C ARG A 78 8.59 0.15 -3.37
N LEU A 79 8.70 1.34 -2.79
CA LEU A 79 8.57 1.57 -1.35
C LEU A 79 7.20 1.15 -0.85
N LEU A 80 6.14 1.61 -1.51
CA LEU A 80 4.76 1.24 -1.18
C LEU A 80 4.56 -0.28 -1.21
N THR A 81 4.94 -0.92 -2.32
CA THR A 81 4.74 -2.37 -2.50
C THR A 81 5.47 -3.19 -1.44
N PHE A 82 6.74 -2.87 -1.18
CA PHE A 82 7.55 -3.64 -0.23
C PHE A 82 7.08 -3.44 1.22
N GLU A 83 6.73 -2.21 1.59
CA GLU A 83 6.29 -1.92 2.97
C GLU A 83 4.87 -2.44 3.25
N VAL A 84 3.98 -2.47 2.25
CA VAL A 84 2.70 -3.20 2.34
C VAL A 84 2.96 -4.69 2.62
N ALA A 85 3.89 -5.32 1.91
CA ALA A 85 4.25 -6.71 2.15
C ALA A 85 4.84 -6.93 3.56
N ARG A 86 5.59 -5.96 4.08
CA ARG A 86 6.11 -6.00 5.46
C ARG A 86 4.98 -5.97 6.50
N ASP A 87 3.98 -5.12 6.29
CA ASP A 87 2.81 -5.05 7.17
C ASP A 87 1.93 -6.31 7.04
N MET A 88 1.85 -6.92 5.86
CA MET A 88 1.23 -8.23 5.65
C MET A 88 1.95 -9.36 6.40
N ALA A 89 3.29 -9.41 6.32
CA ALA A 89 4.10 -10.42 7.00
C ALA A 89 3.90 -10.40 8.51
N ARG A 90 3.80 -9.20 9.11
CA ARG A 90 3.51 -9.00 10.55
C ARG A 90 2.18 -9.60 10.99
N GLN A 91 1.24 -9.75 10.06
CA GLN A 91 -0.10 -10.33 10.28
C GLN A 91 -0.19 -11.82 9.91
N ASN A 92 0.96 -12.45 9.60
CA ASN A 92 1.07 -13.84 9.14
C ASN A 92 0.34 -14.12 7.81
N ILE A 93 0.20 -13.09 6.96
CA ILE A 93 -0.21 -13.26 5.57
C ILE A 93 0.97 -13.84 4.79
N ARG A 94 0.73 -14.93 4.05
CA ARG A 94 1.75 -15.66 3.28
C ARG A 94 1.61 -15.45 1.78
N TYR A 95 0.42 -15.08 1.34
CA TYR A 95 0.08 -14.87 -0.05
C TYR A 95 -0.90 -13.70 -0.17
N ALA A 96 -0.71 -12.83 -1.15
CA ALA A 96 -1.68 -11.81 -1.49
C ALA A 96 -1.83 -11.60 -2.99
N GLU A 97 -3.07 -11.33 -3.41
CA GLU A 97 -3.40 -10.81 -4.74
C GLU A 97 -3.70 -9.33 -4.60
N LEU A 98 -2.69 -8.50 -4.86
CA LEU A 98 -2.77 -7.06 -4.72
C LEU A 98 -3.47 -6.46 -5.95
N THR A 99 -4.56 -5.75 -5.70
CA THR A 99 -5.25 -4.94 -6.70
C THR A 99 -4.44 -3.68 -6.96
N VAL A 100 -3.91 -3.58 -8.18
CA VAL A 100 -3.02 -2.50 -8.62
C VAL A 100 -3.66 -1.81 -9.81
N THR A 101 -3.68 -0.47 -9.83
CA THR A 101 -4.18 0.33 -10.95
C THR A 101 -3.01 1.08 -11.62
N PRO A 102 -2.21 0.45 -12.50
CA PRO A 102 -1.02 1.08 -13.11
C PRO A 102 -1.34 2.41 -13.80
N TYR A 103 -2.53 2.52 -14.40
CA TYR A 103 -2.99 3.74 -15.08
C TYR A 103 -2.92 4.99 -14.19
N SER A 104 -3.19 4.87 -12.89
CA SER A 104 -3.11 5.99 -11.95
C SER A 104 -1.71 6.58 -11.82
N SER A 105 -0.69 5.75 -11.99
CA SER A 105 0.73 6.10 -11.92
C SER A 105 1.25 6.57 -13.28
N THR A 106 0.92 5.84 -14.34
CA THR A 106 1.44 6.12 -15.69
C THR A 106 0.87 7.41 -16.26
N ARG A 107 -0.41 7.70 -16.02
CA ARG A 107 -1.02 8.99 -16.41
C ARG A 107 -0.39 10.20 -15.71
N ARG A 108 0.30 9.99 -14.59
CA ARG A 108 0.99 11.02 -13.79
C ARG A 108 2.49 11.10 -14.10
N GLY A 109 2.96 10.40 -15.13
CA GLY A 109 4.32 10.52 -15.65
C GLY A 109 5.30 9.43 -15.21
N ILE A 110 4.87 8.42 -14.44
CA ILE A 110 5.72 7.25 -14.18
C ILE A 110 5.81 6.42 -15.47
N PRO A 111 7.01 6.15 -16.02
CA PRO A 111 7.14 5.30 -17.20
C PRO A 111 6.60 3.89 -16.93
N GLU A 112 5.87 3.31 -17.88
CA GLU A 112 5.25 1.97 -17.74
C GLU A 112 6.27 0.90 -17.34
N VAL A 113 7.43 0.90 -17.98
CA VAL A 113 8.54 -0.02 -17.67
C VAL A 113 9.05 0.23 -16.25
N GLY A 114 9.25 1.48 -15.86
CA GLY A 114 9.71 1.84 -14.51
C GLY A 114 8.71 1.42 -13.42
N PHE A 115 7.40 1.53 -13.68
CA PHE A 115 6.38 1.02 -12.78
C PHE A 115 6.48 -0.50 -12.61
N MET A 116 6.57 -1.23 -13.72
CA MET A 116 6.65 -2.70 -13.71
C MET A 116 7.93 -3.21 -13.05
N GLU A 117 9.08 -2.57 -13.32
CA GLU A 117 10.36 -2.89 -12.69
C GLU A 117 10.28 -2.67 -11.17
N ALA A 118 9.70 -1.56 -10.73
CA ALA A 118 9.55 -1.24 -9.31
C ALA A 118 8.69 -2.26 -8.55
N ILE A 119 7.51 -2.61 -9.06
CA ILE A 119 6.64 -3.59 -8.38
C ILE A 119 7.23 -5.00 -8.40
N GLU A 120 7.93 -5.40 -9.48
CA GLU A 120 8.54 -6.72 -9.57
C GLU A 120 9.79 -6.84 -8.69
N ASP A 121 10.57 -5.77 -8.56
CA ASP A 121 11.68 -5.72 -7.61
C ASP A 121 11.16 -5.89 -6.17
N ALA A 122 10.15 -5.10 -5.79
CA ALA A 122 9.53 -5.19 -4.47
C ALA A 122 8.91 -6.58 -4.21
N ARG A 123 8.25 -7.20 -5.20
CA ARG A 123 7.69 -8.55 -5.07
C ARG A 123 8.75 -9.61 -4.82
N LYS A 124 9.85 -9.59 -5.57
CA LYS A 124 10.97 -10.54 -5.38
C LYS A 124 11.62 -10.36 -4.02
N ALA A 125 11.84 -9.12 -3.60
CA ALA A 125 12.37 -8.81 -2.29
C ALA A 125 11.42 -9.26 -1.17
N ALA A 126 10.11 -9.02 -1.29
CA ALA A 126 9.11 -9.45 -0.31
C ALA A 126 9.08 -10.98 -0.14
N GLU A 127 9.15 -11.73 -1.24
CA GLU A 127 9.20 -13.18 -1.19
C GLU A 127 10.49 -13.68 -0.52
N ALA A 128 11.65 -13.09 -0.87
CA ALA A 128 12.95 -13.49 -0.34
C ALA A 128 13.17 -13.10 1.14
N GLU A 129 12.77 -11.90 1.53
CA GLU A 129 13.08 -11.31 2.84
C GLU A 129 11.96 -11.52 3.87
N LEU A 130 10.71 -11.56 3.42
CA LEU A 130 9.54 -11.59 4.29
C LEU A 130 8.75 -12.90 4.20
N GLY A 131 9.02 -13.72 3.18
CA GLY A 131 8.26 -14.94 2.91
C GLY A 131 6.82 -14.68 2.48
N VAL A 132 6.55 -13.50 1.90
CA VAL A 132 5.23 -13.10 1.38
C VAL A 132 5.24 -13.17 -0.14
N VAL A 133 4.38 -14.01 -0.70
CA VAL A 133 4.22 -14.11 -2.15
C VAL A 133 3.14 -13.13 -2.60
N LEU A 134 3.50 -12.17 -3.46
CA LEU A 134 2.53 -11.26 -4.07
C LEU A 134 2.23 -11.68 -5.52
N ARG A 135 0.98 -11.48 -5.93
CA ARG A 135 0.50 -11.55 -7.31
C ARG A 135 -0.36 -10.34 -7.60
N TRP A 136 -0.55 -10.03 -8.89
CA TRP A 136 -1.19 -8.80 -9.32
C TRP A 136 -2.58 -9.06 -9.88
N CYS A 137 -3.56 -8.34 -9.35
CA CYS A 137 -4.83 -8.09 -10.01
C CYS A 137 -4.76 -6.69 -10.62
N PHE A 138 -4.45 -6.59 -11.91
CA PHE A 138 -4.45 -5.30 -12.58
C PHE A 138 -5.88 -4.83 -12.84
N ASP A 139 -6.21 -3.70 -12.22
CA ASP A 139 -7.52 -3.05 -12.34
C ASP A 139 -7.47 -1.90 -13.35
N ILE A 140 -8.63 -1.60 -13.92
CA ILE A 140 -8.85 -0.50 -14.85
C ILE A 140 -9.24 0.77 -14.08
N PRO A 141 -9.06 1.98 -14.64
CA PRO A 141 -9.65 3.17 -14.06
C PRO A 141 -11.18 3.04 -13.96
N GLY A 142 -11.73 3.38 -12.79
CA GLY A 142 -13.17 3.56 -12.57
C GLY A 142 -13.70 4.88 -13.09
#